data_AF-A0A6P3XT64-F1
#
_entry.id   AF-A0A6P3XT64-F1
#
_cell.length_a   1.000
_cell.length_b   1.000
_cell.length_c   1.000
_cell.angle_alpha   90.00
_cell.angle_beta   90.00
_cell.angle_gamma   90.00
#
_symmetry.space_group_name_H-M   'P 1'
#
loop_
_entity.id
_entity.type
_entity.pdbx_description
1 polymer ?
#
loop_
_entity_poly.entity_id
_entity_poly.type
_entity_poly.pdbx_seq_one_letter_code
_entity_poly.pdbx_strand_id
1 'polypeptide(L)'
;IDVDRDELQWRCELVNNCFAFMFDEIRYELDGVEIDRNRNVGITSTIKSYASLTTERSKRLQNAGWNVHSANNAIRLTDNLRNFNFCELLNKFLGFCENYKRIVINARHELVSIRARNDVGSIIAQPTYRNSKLTLLKVQWRMPHVVLNDLNKLSLLRTLESGRYLSMTFRSWDLYEFPLLQTSTKHSWAVKAATQLKKPRYVIFAVQTGRTDVPTADVFKFDDCK
;
A
#
# COMPACT_ATOMS: atom_id res chain seq x y z
N ILE A 1 -36.35 -0.81 -30.78
CA ILE A 1 -36.65 -0.19 -29.47
C ILE A 1 -35.75 -0.91 -28.49
N ASP A 2 -34.61 -0.28 -28.23
CA ASP A 2 -33.56 -0.76 -27.34
C ASP A 2 -34.13 -1.02 -25.96
N VAL A 3 -34.02 -2.26 -25.52
CA VAL A 3 -34.24 -2.66 -24.13
C VAL A 3 -32.86 -2.76 -23.51
N ASP A 4 -32.55 -1.80 -22.64
CA ASP A 4 -31.54 -1.79 -21.59
C ASP A 4 -30.32 -2.71 -21.78
N ARG A 5 -29.28 -2.16 -22.41
CA ARG A 5 -27.89 -2.66 -22.25
C ARG A 5 -27.17 -2.06 -21.04
N ASP A 6 -27.87 -1.31 -20.18
CA ASP A 6 -27.29 -0.62 -19.03
C ASP A 6 -27.49 -1.35 -17.67
N GLU A 7 -28.15 -2.51 -17.65
CA GLU A 7 -28.21 -3.38 -16.46
C GLU A 7 -27.34 -4.65 -16.61
N LEU A 8 -26.07 -4.47 -16.99
CA LEU A 8 -25.04 -5.49 -16.66
C LEU A 8 -24.75 -5.40 -15.16
N GLN A 9 -25.70 -5.93 -14.39
CA GLN A 9 -25.74 -6.05 -12.95
C GLN A 9 -24.38 -6.50 -12.38
N TRP A 10 -23.74 -5.62 -11.61
CA TRP A 10 -22.43 -5.77 -10.97
C TRP A 10 -22.30 -7.11 -10.24
N ARG A 11 -21.59 -8.10 -10.79
CA ARG A 11 -21.43 -9.43 -10.14
C ARG A 11 -20.30 -9.43 -9.11
N CYS A 12 -19.20 -8.73 -9.42
CA CYS A 12 -18.00 -8.58 -8.61
C CYS A 12 -17.19 -7.40 -9.16
N GLU A 13 -16.71 -6.53 -8.28
CA GLU A 13 -15.91 -5.34 -8.62
C GLU A 13 -14.64 -5.28 -7.78
N LEU A 14 -13.61 -4.62 -8.29
CA LEU A 14 -12.37 -4.38 -7.56
C LEU A 14 -12.56 -3.19 -6.60
N VAL A 15 -12.16 -3.39 -5.35
CA VAL A 15 -12.16 -2.36 -4.30
C VAL A 15 -11.09 -1.31 -4.62
N ASN A 16 -11.34 -0.06 -4.24
CA ASN A 16 -10.32 0.99 -4.33
C ASN A 16 -9.07 0.57 -3.54
N ASN A 17 -7.88 0.78 -4.10
CA ASN A 17 -6.61 0.27 -3.56
C ASN A 17 -6.51 -1.28 -3.52
N CYS A 18 -7.30 -2.00 -4.32
CA CYS A 18 -7.35 -3.48 -4.33
C CYS A 18 -5.98 -4.17 -4.40
N PHE A 19 -5.03 -3.64 -5.18
CA PHE A 19 -3.68 -4.19 -5.28
C PHE A 19 -2.98 -4.26 -3.93
N ALA A 20 -3.12 -3.21 -3.10
CA ALA A 20 -2.56 -3.20 -1.76
C ALA A 20 -3.25 -4.24 -0.85
N PHE A 21 -4.56 -4.41 -0.98
CA PHE A 21 -5.32 -5.41 -0.22
C PHE A 21 -4.98 -6.87 -0.60
N MET A 22 -4.31 -7.10 -1.75
CA MET A 22 -3.83 -8.45 -2.11
C MET A 22 -2.66 -8.92 -1.23
N PHE A 23 -2.02 -8.02 -0.47
CA PHE A 23 -0.82 -8.31 0.32
C PHE A 23 -1.04 -8.00 1.80
N ASP A 24 -0.69 -8.96 2.65
CA ASP A 24 -0.73 -8.82 4.11
C ASP A 24 0.53 -8.11 4.62
N GLU A 25 1.69 -8.37 3.99
CA GLU A 25 2.94 -7.72 4.35
C GLU A 25 3.71 -7.30 3.10
N ILE A 26 4.34 -6.13 3.18
CA ILE A 26 5.38 -5.70 2.25
C ILE A 26 6.61 -5.27 3.06
N ARG A 27 7.76 -5.78 2.69
CA ARG A 27 9.04 -5.56 3.38
C ARG A 27 10.13 -5.28 2.37
N TYR A 28 10.98 -4.33 2.71
CA TYR A 28 12.12 -3.95 1.91
C TYR A 28 13.41 -4.16 2.68
N GLU A 29 14.32 -4.88 2.06
CA GLU A 29 15.61 -5.27 2.64
C GLU A 29 16.77 -4.76 1.78
N LEU A 30 17.85 -4.42 2.46
CA LEU A 30 19.16 -4.15 1.85
C LEU A 30 20.15 -5.14 2.45
N ASP A 31 20.79 -5.95 1.60
CA ASP A 31 21.75 -6.99 2.02
C ASP A 31 21.22 -7.92 3.13
N GLY A 32 19.94 -8.30 3.03
CA GLY A 32 19.25 -9.15 4.01
C GLY A 32 18.86 -8.45 5.32
N VAL A 33 19.06 -7.13 5.44
CA VAL A 33 18.64 -6.34 6.60
C VAL A 33 17.30 -5.65 6.31
N GLU A 34 16.30 -5.89 7.16
CA GLU A 34 15.01 -5.18 7.10
C GLU A 34 15.22 -3.68 7.30
N ILE A 35 14.94 -2.90 6.25
CA ILE A 35 14.98 -1.44 6.29
C ILE A 35 13.62 -0.88 6.63
N ASP A 36 12.57 -1.38 5.98
CA ASP A 36 11.21 -0.89 6.18
C ASP A 36 10.20 -2.00 5.93
N ARG A 37 9.07 -1.96 6.66
CA ARG A 37 8.03 -2.97 6.61
C ARG A 37 6.69 -2.37 6.93
N ASN A 38 5.67 -2.76 6.18
CA ASN A 38 4.28 -2.49 6.51
C ASN A 38 3.45 -3.76 6.48
N ARG A 39 2.56 -3.88 7.47
CA ARG A 39 1.56 -4.94 7.57
C ARG A 39 0.18 -4.39 7.26
N ASN A 40 -0.75 -5.29 6.93
CA ASN A 40 -2.08 -4.99 6.43
C ASN A 40 -1.99 -3.87 5.36
N VAL A 41 -1.28 -4.18 4.27
CA VAL A 41 -0.81 -3.19 3.29
C VAL A 41 -1.98 -2.39 2.72
N GLY A 42 -3.13 -3.04 2.51
CA GLY A 42 -4.38 -2.41 2.11
C GLY A 42 -4.83 -1.30 3.06
N ILE A 43 -5.05 -1.62 4.34
CA ILE A 43 -5.51 -0.63 5.34
C ILE A 43 -4.48 0.46 5.57
N THR A 44 -3.22 0.08 5.84
CA THR A 44 -2.14 1.03 6.15
C THR A 44 -1.93 2.04 5.01
N SER A 45 -1.86 1.56 3.76
CA SER A 45 -1.68 2.45 2.61
C SER A 45 -2.92 3.27 2.29
N THR A 46 -4.13 2.78 2.58
CA THR A 46 -5.38 3.54 2.42
C THR A 46 -5.42 4.72 3.38
N ILE A 47 -5.20 4.50 4.68
CA ILE A 47 -5.17 5.55 5.70
C ILE A 47 -4.08 6.57 5.36
N LYS A 48 -2.86 6.09 5.03
CA LYS A 48 -1.76 6.95 4.61
C LYS A 48 -2.12 7.80 3.40
N SER A 49 -2.78 7.20 2.42
CA SER A 49 -3.15 7.90 1.18
C SER A 49 -4.18 9.00 1.45
N TYR A 50 -5.18 8.73 2.29
CA TYR A 50 -6.11 9.76 2.74
C TYR A 50 -5.43 10.90 3.49
N ALA A 51 -4.48 10.59 4.37
CA ALA A 51 -3.82 11.60 5.20
C ALA A 51 -2.75 12.42 4.48
N SER A 52 -2.11 11.87 3.44
CA SER A 52 -0.90 12.46 2.84
C SER A 52 -1.02 12.88 1.38
N LEU A 53 -2.03 12.40 0.64
CA LEU A 53 -2.18 12.77 -0.77
C LEU A 53 -2.86 14.12 -0.91
N THR A 54 -2.28 14.99 -1.73
CA THR A 54 -3.01 16.14 -2.25
C THR A 54 -4.06 15.68 -3.26
N THR A 55 -5.12 16.47 -3.45
CA THR A 55 -6.16 16.19 -4.45
C THR A 55 -5.59 15.94 -5.84
N GLU A 56 -4.60 16.74 -6.25
CA GLU A 56 -3.95 16.58 -7.56
C GLU A 56 -3.13 15.30 -7.69
N ARG A 57 -2.46 14.87 -6.60
CA ARG A 57 -1.73 13.60 -6.61
C ARG A 57 -2.69 12.41 -6.58
N SER A 58 -3.76 12.50 -5.79
CA SER A 58 -4.84 11.50 -5.72
C SER A 58 -5.43 11.22 -7.11
N LYS A 59 -5.77 12.27 -7.89
CA LYS A 59 -6.30 12.12 -9.25
C LYS A 59 -5.38 11.37 -10.23
N ARG A 60 -4.06 11.39 -10.01
CA ARG A 60 -3.07 10.73 -10.88
C ARG A 60 -2.82 9.26 -10.56
N LEU A 61 -3.38 8.74 -9.46
CA LEU A 61 -3.16 7.36 -9.01
C LEU A 61 -4.22 6.36 -9.51
N GLN A 62 -4.94 6.70 -10.59
CA GLN A 62 -5.95 5.82 -11.16
C GLN A 62 -5.35 4.46 -11.58
N ASN A 63 -4.17 4.44 -12.22
CA ASN A 63 -3.44 3.22 -12.60
C ASN A 63 -3.02 2.34 -11.40
N ALA A 64 -3.07 2.91 -10.20
CA ALA A 64 -2.77 2.26 -8.93
C ALA A 64 -4.05 1.70 -8.27
N GLY A 65 -5.19 1.77 -8.97
CA GLY A 65 -6.49 1.44 -8.40
C GLY A 65 -7.00 2.48 -7.39
N TRP A 66 -6.44 3.71 -7.40
CA TRP A 66 -6.88 4.78 -6.51
C TRP A 66 -7.82 5.74 -7.25
N ASN A 67 -9.13 5.57 -7.03
CA ASN A 67 -10.16 6.32 -7.74
C ASN A 67 -11.24 6.88 -6.79
N VAL A 68 -10.83 7.74 -5.86
CA VAL A 68 -11.72 8.34 -4.83
C VAL A 68 -12.52 9.56 -5.30
N HIS A 69 -12.24 10.07 -6.50
CA HIS A 69 -12.88 11.27 -7.05
C HIS A 69 -13.83 10.96 -8.22
N SER A 70 -14.01 9.69 -8.57
CA SER A 70 -14.97 9.29 -9.61
C SER A 70 -16.35 9.10 -9.00
N ALA A 71 -17.39 9.50 -9.73
CA ALA A 71 -18.78 9.47 -9.28
C ALA A 71 -19.24 8.10 -8.73
N ASN A 72 -18.63 7.00 -9.19
CA ASN A 72 -19.03 5.65 -8.80
C ASN A 72 -17.98 4.92 -7.94
N ASN A 73 -16.79 5.51 -7.71
CA ASN A 73 -15.61 4.91 -7.06
C ASN A 73 -15.17 3.51 -7.57
N ALA A 74 -15.86 2.95 -8.59
CA ALA A 74 -15.58 1.66 -9.16
C ALA A 74 -14.29 1.73 -9.99
N ILE A 75 -13.39 0.77 -9.77
CA ILE A 75 -12.23 0.58 -10.63
C ILE A 75 -12.70 -0.13 -11.91
N ARG A 76 -12.99 0.64 -12.97
CA ARG A 76 -13.20 0.10 -14.32
C ARG A 76 -11.87 -0.10 -15.06
N LEU A 77 -10.92 -0.79 -14.44
CA LEU A 77 -9.62 -1.14 -15.06
C LEU A 77 -9.58 -2.59 -15.57
N THR A 78 -10.75 -3.20 -15.70
CA THR A 78 -10.89 -4.53 -16.26
C THR A 78 -11.18 -4.45 -17.75
N ASP A 79 -10.42 -5.18 -18.57
CA ASP A 79 -10.76 -5.37 -19.98
C ASP A 79 -12.05 -6.22 -20.12
N ASN A 80 -12.48 -6.47 -21.37
CA ASN A 80 -13.65 -7.30 -21.66
C ASN A 80 -13.55 -8.75 -21.13
N LEU A 81 -12.32 -9.20 -20.84
CA LEU A 81 -12.00 -10.53 -20.29
C LEU A 81 -11.78 -10.50 -18.78
N ARG A 82 -12.00 -9.36 -18.11
CA ARG A 82 -11.76 -9.11 -16.69
C ARG A 82 -10.29 -9.18 -16.25
N ASN A 83 -9.35 -9.04 -17.17
CA ASN A 83 -7.95 -8.83 -16.81
C ASN A 83 -7.73 -7.38 -16.37
N PHE A 84 -6.78 -7.18 -15.47
CA PHE A 84 -6.42 -5.87 -14.95
C PHE A 84 -4.90 -5.71 -14.92
N ASN A 85 -4.44 -4.46 -15.00
CA ASN A 85 -3.04 -4.11 -14.81
C ASN A 85 -2.94 -2.94 -13.83
N PHE A 86 -2.09 -3.10 -12.81
CA PHE A 86 -1.83 -2.07 -11.82
C PHE A 86 -0.37 -1.62 -11.87
N CYS A 87 -0.16 -0.34 -11.60
CA CYS A 87 1.16 0.24 -11.38
C CYS A 87 1.10 1.13 -10.15
N GLU A 88 1.79 0.72 -9.09
CA GLU A 88 1.79 1.42 -7.81
C GLU A 88 3.20 1.83 -7.40
N LEU A 89 3.32 3.00 -6.78
CA LEU A 89 4.60 3.53 -6.33
C LEU A 89 4.95 2.97 -4.95
N LEU A 90 6.16 2.42 -4.79
CA LEU A 90 6.61 1.89 -3.50
C LEU A 90 6.58 2.93 -2.37
N ASN A 91 6.62 4.23 -2.66
CA ASN A 91 6.49 5.28 -1.64
C ASN A 91 5.11 5.30 -0.95
N LYS A 92 4.07 4.72 -1.56
CA LYS A 92 2.77 4.55 -0.94
C LYS A 92 2.80 3.47 0.13
N PHE A 93 3.67 2.48 -0.05
CA PHE A 93 3.81 1.34 0.86
C PHE A 93 4.94 1.45 1.85
N LEU A 94 6.03 2.13 1.51
CA LEU A 94 7.25 2.13 2.29
C LEU A 94 7.74 3.58 2.43
N GLY A 95 7.95 3.99 3.68
CA GLY A 95 8.44 5.31 4.00
C GLY A 95 9.90 5.53 3.63
N PHE A 96 10.71 4.47 3.60
CA PHE A 96 12.05 4.51 3.01
C PHE A 96 12.00 5.03 1.58
N CYS A 97 11.15 4.45 0.72
CA CYS A 97 10.96 4.89 -0.66
C CYS A 97 10.38 6.30 -0.78
N GLU A 98 9.67 6.77 0.24
CA GLU A 98 9.12 8.12 0.30
C GLU A 98 10.18 9.17 0.61
N ASN A 99 11.06 8.93 1.59
CA ASN A 99 11.94 9.96 2.14
C ASN A 99 13.40 9.81 1.74
N TYR A 100 13.89 8.58 1.55
CA TYR A 100 15.28 8.36 1.17
C TYR A 100 15.46 8.57 -0.34
N LYS A 101 16.19 9.63 -0.71
CA LYS A 101 16.42 10.05 -2.11
C LYS A 101 17.88 9.90 -2.57
N ARG A 102 18.73 9.33 -1.73
CA ARG A 102 20.15 9.12 -2.06
C ARG A 102 20.33 7.80 -2.79
N ILE A 103 21.40 7.71 -3.57
CA ILE A 103 21.78 6.48 -4.25
C ILE A 103 22.27 5.47 -3.20
N VAL A 104 21.81 4.23 -3.32
CA VAL A 104 22.38 3.09 -2.59
C VAL A 104 23.33 2.40 -3.56
N ILE A 105 24.56 2.15 -3.12
CA ILE A 105 25.60 1.52 -3.93
C ILE A 105 25.99 0.18 -3.31
N ASN A 106 26.33 -0.78 -4.18
CA ASN A 106 26.85 -2.08 -3.78
C ASN A 106 25.99 -2.82 -2.74
N ALA A 107 24.67 -2.62 -2.79
CA ALA A 107 23.73 -3.31 -1.93
C ALA A 107 22.76 -4.12 -2.77
N ARG A 108 22.44 -5.32 -2.31
CA ARG A 108 21.36 -6.13 -2.85
C ARG A 108 20.04 -5.59 -2.33
N HIS A 109 19.19 -5.18 -3.27
CA HIS A 109 17.84 -4.71 -3.00
C HIS A 109 16.85 -5.88 -3.06
N GLU A 110 16.05 -6.06 -2.03
CA GLU A 110 15.02 -7.10 -1.99
C GLU A 110 13.68 -6.52 -1.57
N LEU A 111 12.65 -6.86 -2.35
CA LEU A 111 11.27 -6.54 -2.03
C LEU A 111 10.52 -7.84 -1.79
N VAL A 112 10.07 -8.03 -0.55
CA VAL A 112 9.32 -9.20 -0.12
C VAL A 112 7.86 -8.78 0.03
N SER A 113 6.96 -9.46 -0.68
CA SER A 113 5.52 -9.25 -0.54
C SER A 113 4.84 -10.57 -0.16
N ILE A 114 4.14 -10.58 0.96
CA ILE A 114 3.38 -11.74 1.45
C ILE A 114 1.93 -11.54 1.05
N ARG A 115 1.37 -12.47 0.27
CA ARG A 115 -0.02 -12.42 -0.17
C ARG A 115 -0.98 -12.59 1.01
N ALA A 116 -2.09 -11.86 1.01
CA ALA A 116 -3.20 -12.07 1.93
C ALA A 116 -3.79 -13.49 1.78
N ARG A 117 -4.41 -13.99 2.86
CA ARG A 117 -4.98 -15.35 2.89
C ARG A 117 -6.18 -15.52 1.97
N ASN A 118 -6.90 -14.44 1.72
CA ASN A 118 -8.07 -14.38 0.85
C ASN A 118 -8.08 -13.05 0.08
N ASP A 119 -8.95 -12.95 -0.93
CA ASP A 119 -9.07 -11.74 -1.77
C ASP A 119 -10.25 -10.85 -1.33
N VAL A 120 -10.87 -11.11 -0.17
CA VAL A 120 -12.12 -10.44 0.26
C VAL A 120 -11.92 -8.94 0.42
N GLY A 121 -10.76 -8.49 0.88
CA GLY A 121 -10.44 -7.05 0.97
C GLY A 121 -10.20 -6.38 -0.39
N SER A 122 -9.94 -7.15 -1.45
CA SER A 122 -9.63 -6.62 -2.78
C SER A 122 -10.86 -6.54 -3.69
N ILE A 123 -11.97 -7.19 -3.32
CA ILE A 123 -13.17 -7.29 -4.16
C ILE A 123 -14.45 -7.01 -3.38
N ILE A 124 -15.44 -6.41 -4.03
CA ILE A 124 -16.82 -6.37 -3.55
C ILE A 124 -17.64 -7.26 -4.47
N ALA A 125 -18.35 -8.23 -3.91
CA ALA A 125 -19.18 -9.15 -4.65
C ALA A 125 -20.59 -9.20 -4.07
N GLN A 126 -21.56 -9.51 -4.93
CA GLN A 126 -22.92 -9.80 -4.46
C GLN A 126 -22.93 -11.04 -3.55
N PRO A 127 -23.93 -11.18 -2.67
CA PRO A 127 -24.05 -12.33 -1.76
C PRO A 127 -23.96 -13.70 -2.45
N THR A 128 -24.38 -13.79 -3.71
CA THR A 128 -24.37 -15.01 -4.53
C THR A 128 -22.96 -15.38 -5.04
N TYR A 129 -22.00 -14.45 -5.03
CA TYR A 129 -20.66 -14.58 -5.62
C TYR A 129 -19.52 -14.44 -4.59
N ARG A 130 -19.75 -14.89 -3.35
CA ARG A 130 -18.78 -14.81 -2.23
C ARG A 130 -17.42 -15.48 -2.50
N ASN A 131 -17.34 -16.40 -3.46
CA ASN A 131 -16.14 -17.19 -3.77
C ASN A 131 -15.35 -16.64 -4.97
N SER A 132 -15.53 -15.37 -5.31
CA SER A 132 -14.74 -14.72 -6.36
C SER A 132 -13.27 -14.70 -5.97
N LYS A 133 -12.37 -15.02 -6.91
CA LYS A 133 -10.92 -15.14 -6.67
C LYS A 133 -10.14 -14.27 -7.66
N LEU A 134 -9.06 -13.70 -7.17
CA LEU A 134 -8.11 -12.95 -7.98
C LEU A 134 -6.89 -13.83 -8.28
N THR A 135 -6.52 -13.92 -9.55
CA THR A 135 -5.31 -14.62 -9.96
C THR A 135 -4.22 -13.61 -10.29
N LEU A 136 -3.09 -13.66 -9.58
CA LEU A 136 -1.92 -12.85 -9.89
C LEU A 136 -1.09 -13.59 -10.94
N LEU A 137 -1.17 -13.14 -12.19
CA LEU A 137 -0.42 -13.75 -13.28
C LEU A 137 1.06 -13.33 -13.26
N LYS A 138 1.32 -12.06 -12.93
CA LYS A 138 2.66 -11.49 -13.01
C LYS A 138 2.79 -10.32 -12.02
N VAL A 139 3.88 -10.34 -11.25
CA VAL A 139 4.29 -9.23 -10.40
C VAL A 139 5.69 -8.80 -10.83
N GLN A 140 5.86 -7.51 -11.10
CA GLN A 140 7.15 -6.92 -11.43
C GLN A 140 7.36 -5.69 -10.58
N TRP A 141 8.58 -5.53 -10.10
CA TRP A 141 9.05 -4.29 -9.49
C TRP A 141 10.08 -3.65 -10.41
N ARG A 142 10.14 -2.32 -10.40
CA ARG A 142 11.09 -1.55 -11.22
C ARG A 142 11.89 -0.65 -10.30
N MET A 143 13.20 -0.77 -10.37
CA MET A 143 14.13 0.07 -9.62
C MET A 143 14.89 0.98 -10.59
N PRO A 144 14.87 2.31 -10.41
CA PRO A 144 15.73 3.20 -11.18
C PRO A 144 17.20 2.89 -10.92
N HIS A 145 17.97 2.73 -11.99
CA HIS A 145 19.42 2.50 -11.94
C HIS A 145 20.16 3.69 -12.55
N VAL A 146 21.23 4.15 -11.91
CA VAL A 146 22.06 5.26 -12.38
C VAL A 146 23.42 4.71 -12.79
N VAL A 147 23.81 4.93 -14.04
CA VAL A 147 25.14 4.59 -14.55
C VAL A 147 26.02 5.84 -14.48
N LEU A 148 27.18 5.72 -13.85
CA LEU A 148 28.13 6.81 -13.66
C LEU A 148 29.24 6.74 -14.72
N ASN A 149 29.74 7.91 -15.15
CA ASN A 149 31.00 7.98 -15.89
C ASN A 149 32.19 7.67 -14.97
N ASP A 150 33.37 7.43 -15.56
CA ASP A 150 34.54 6.98 -14.81
C ASP A 150 34.99 7.97 -13.71
N LEU A 151 34.90 9.28 -13.98
CA LEU A 151 35.23 10.32 -13.00
C LEU A 151 34.31 10.27 -11.77
N ASN A 152 33.00 10.21 -11.99
CA ASN A 152 32.02 10.14 -10.89
C ASN A 152 32.06 8.81 -10.17
N LYS A 153 32.29 7.70 -10.89
CA LYS A 153 32.45 6.37 -10.31
C LYS A 153 33.65 6.34 -9.36
N LEU A 154 34.79 6.88 -9.78
CA LEU A 154 36.01 6.92 -8.96
C LEU A 154 35.83 7.81 -7.72
N SER A 155 35.15 8.95 -7.85
CA SER A 155 34.79 9.81 -6.70
C SER A 155 33.89 9.08 -5.68
N LEU A 156 32.90 8.33 -6.18
CA LEU A 156 31.97 7.59 -5.33
C LEU A 156 32.66 6.40 -4.63
N LEU A 157 33.56 5.69 -5.31
CA LEU A 157 34.37 4.62 -4.72
C LEU A 157 35.26 5.14 -3.60
N ARG A 158 35.96 6.27 -3.79
CA ARG A 158 36.73 6.92 -2.71
C ARG A 158 35.87 7.31 -1.51
N THR A 159 34.63 7.75 -1.76
CA THR A 159 33.68 8.05 -0.69
C THR A 159 33.27 6.78 0.07
N LEU A 160 33.07 5.66 -0.62
CA LEU A 160 32.78 4.36 0.01
C LEU A 160 33.97 3.86 0.84
N GLU A 161 35.20 3.92 0.29
CA GLU A 161 36.44 3.53 0.97
C GLU A 161 36.71 4.34 2.24
N SER A 162 36.25 5.59 2.31
CA SER A 162 36.36 6.41 3.52
C SER A 162 35.60 5.85 4.73
N GLY A 163 34.73 4.84 4.54
CA GLY A 163 34.01 4.16 5.62
C GLY A 163 33.01 5.05 6.36
N ARG A 164 32.64 6.20 5.79
CA ARG A 164 31.72 7.15 6.44
C ARG A 164 30.32 6.56 6.52
N TYR A 165 29.79 6.51 7.74
CA TYR A 165 28.39 6.15 7.96
C TYR A 165 27.45 7.15 7.29
N LEU A 166 26.46 6.60 6.57
CA LEU A 166 25.41 7.39 5.94
C LEU A 166 24.15 7.34 6.80
N SER A 167 23.72 8.49 7.29
CA SER A 167 22.45 8.58 8.02
C SER A 167 21.27 8.34 7.06
N MET A 168 20.47 7.30 7.33
CA MET A 168 19.27 6.95 6.57
C MET A 168 18.01 7.34 7.36
N THR A 169 17.62 8.60 7.27
CA THR A 169 16.43 9.11 7.97
C THR A 169 15.19 9.02 7.09
N PHE A 170 14.16 8.37 7.60
CA PHE A 170 12.85 8.28 6.95
C PHE A 170 11.75 8.10 8.01
N ARG A 171 10.50 8.35 7.62
CA ARG A 171 9.32 8.07 8.45
C ARG A 171 8.87 6.65 8.18
N SER A 172 8.79 5.80 9.20
CA SER A 172 8.12 4.51 9.09
C SER A 172 6.66 4.64 9.51
N TRP A 173 5.84 3.73 9.01
CA TRP A 173 4.44 3.59 9.43
C TRP A 173 4.33 2.30 10.24
N ASP A 174 3.48 2.30 11.26
CA ASP A 174 3.20 1.12 12.07
C ASP A 174 1.69 1.08 12.33
N LEU A 175 1.07 -0.08 12.12
CA LEU A 175 -0.37 -0.25 12.26
C LEU A 175 -0.66 -1.07 13.52
N TYR A 176 -1.54 -0.55 14.36
CA TYR A 176 -2.11 -1.27 15.50
C TYR A 176 -3.60 -1.48 15.25
N GLU A 177 -3.97 -2.72 14.94
CA GLU A 177 -5.34 -3.10 14.65
C GLU A 177 -6.00 -3.72 15.89
N PHE A 178 -7.24 -3.32 16.17
CA PHE A 178 -8.09 -3.90 17.21
C PHE A 178 -9.37 -4.43 16.55
N PRO A 179 -9.44 -5.73 16.25
CA PRO A 179 -10.58 -6.28 15.50
C PRO A 179 -11.88 -6.26 16.30
N LEU A 180 -11.80 -6.23 17.63
CA LEU A 180 -12.94 -6.15 18.53
C LEU A 180 -12.70 -5.02 19.52
N LEU A 181 -13.54 -3.98 19.42
CA LEU A 181 -13.58 -2.92 20.40
C LEU A 181 -14.32 -3.41 21.65
N GLN A 182 -13.68 -3.24 22.82
CA GLN A 182 -14.33 -3.48 24.10
C GLN A 182 -15.45 -2.44 24.32
N THR A 183 -16.45 -2.78 25.12
CA THR A 183 -17.58 -1.87 25.46
C THR A 183 -17.16 -0.66 26.31
N SER A 184 -15.89 -0.56 26.71
CA SER A 184 -15.34 0.56 27.46
C SER A 184 -15.22 1.82 26.61
N THR A 185 -15.44 2.99 27.22
CA THR A 185 -15.22 4.30 26.56
C THR A 185 -13.77 4.78 26.60
N LYS A 186 -12.87 4.02 27.24
CA LYS A 186 -11.44 4.34 27.35
C LYS A 186 -10.60 3.17 26.85
N HIS A 187 -9.69 3.47 25.94
CA HIS A 187 -8.71 2.52 25.44
C HIS A 187 -7.31 3.07 25.63
N SER A 188 -6.34 2.19 25.83
CA SER A 188 -4.93 2.54 25.99
C SER A 188 -4.11 1.65 25.07
N TRP A 189 -3.13 2.26 24.41
CA TRP A 189 -2.31 1.60 23.39
C TRP A 189 -0.84 1.71 23.76
N ALA A 190 -0.12 0.60 23.68
CA ALA A 190 1.32 0.59 23.84
C ALA A 190 1.98 0.97 22.51
N VAL A 191 2.39 2.23 22.38
CA VAL A 191 3.20 2.67 21.24
C VAL A 191 4.65 2.25 21.48
N LYS A 192 5.16 1.31 20.69
CA LYS A 192 6.56 0.88 20.78
C LYS A 192 7.49 1.99 20.25
N ALA A 193 7.96 2.85 21.14
CA ALA A 193 9.10 3.71 20.86
C ALA A 193 10.39 2.92 21.06
N ALA A 194 11.10 2.57 19.99
CA ALA A 194 12.46 2.05 20.12
C ALA A 194 13.34 3.12 20.80
N THR A 195 14.20 2.71 21.72
CA THR A 195 15.07 3.59 22.51
C THR A 195 15.84 4.55 21.60
N GLN A 196 15.54 5.85 21.73
CA GLN A 196 16.14 7.04 21.09
C GLN A 196 16.05 7.21 19.56
N LEU A 197 15.92 6.14 18.76
CA LEU A 197 15.97 6.25 17.29
C LEU A 197 14.60 6.49 16.62
N LYS A 198 13.51 6.00 17.22
CA LYS A 198 12.15 6.16 16.68
C LYS A 198 11.34 7.07 17.59
N LYS A 199 10.93 8.23 17.06
CA LYS A 199 10.04 9.18 17.76
C LYS A 199 8.70 9.24 17.02
N PRO A 200 7.57 8.86 17.66
CA PRO A 200 6.25 9.06 17.08
C PRO A 200 6.05 10.55 16.76
N ARG A 201 5.57 10.84 15.55
CA ARG A 201 5.31 12.23 15.11
C ARG A 201 3.83 12.53 14.95
N TYR A 202 3.10 11.54 14.45
CA TYR A 202 1.67 11.63 14.18
C TYR A 202 1.02 10.34 14.63
N VAL A 203 -0.22 10.45 15.10
CA VAL A 203 -1.11 9.33 15.36
C VAL A 203 -2.35 9.60 14.51
N ILE A 204 -2.74 8.61 13.72
CA ILE A 204 -3.96 8.66 12.93
C ILE A 204 -4.88 7.59 13.49
N PHE A 205 -6.12 7.97 13.77
CA PHE A 205 -7.11 7.07 14.32
C PHE A 205 -8.23 6.90 13.30
N ALA A 206 -8.56 5.65 12.98
CA ALA A 206 -9.61 5.35 12.02
C ALA A 206 -10.46 4.16 12.51
N VAL A 207 -11.76 4.21 12.25
CA VAL A 207 -12.74 3.20 12.71
C VAL A 207 -13.51 2.65 11.53
N GLN A 208 -13.77 1.34 11.57
CA GLN A 208 -14.62 0.62 10.63
C GLN A 208 -15.53 -0.35 11.38
N THR A 209 -16.78 -0.43 10.93
CA THR A 209 -17.81 -1.31 11.49
C THR A 209 -18.20 -2.37 10.45
N GLY A 210 -18.05 -3.65 10.79
CA GLY A 210 -18.62 -4.77 10.02
C GLY A 210 -18.13 -4.90 8.57
N ARG A 211 -16.88 -4.50 8.27
CA ARG A 211 -16.30 -4.54 6.91
C ARG A 211 -15.21 -5.60 6.72
N THR A 212 -14.50 -5.98 7.78
CA THR A 212 -13.43 -6.97 7.72
C THR A 212 -13.96 -8.35 7.34
N ASP A 213 -13.36 -8.99 6.33
CA ASP A 213 -13.74 -10.31 5.82
C ASP A 213 -15.23 -10.41 5.39
N VAL A 214 -15.86 -9.29 5.02
CA VAL A 214 -17.25 -9.26 4.51
C VAL A 214 -17.24 -8.96 3.00
N PRO A 215 -17.51 -9.95 2.12
CA PRO A 215 -17.42 -9.78 0.66
C PRO A 215 -18.38 -8.74 0.06
N THR A 216 -19.46 -8.41 0.78
CA THR A 216 -20.47 -7.44 0.34
C THR A 216 -20.17 -6.03 0.85
N ALA A 217 -19.12 -5.85 1.66
CA ALA A 217 -18.80 -4.59 2.31
C ALA A 217 -17.44 -4.07 1.82
N ASP A 218 -17.38 -2.76 1.60
CA ASP A 218 -16.18 -2.11 1.09
C ASP A 218 -15.20 -1.78 2.23
N VAL A 219 -14.15 -2.58 2.37
CA VAL A 219 -13.10 -2.41 3.40
C VAL A 219 -12.25 -1.15 3.20
N PHE A 220 -12.35 -0.50 2.04
CA PHE A 220 -11.69 0.78 1.79
C PHE A 220 -12.31 1.94 2.58
N LYS A 221 -13.60 1.84 2.94
CA LYS A 221 -14.36 2.93 3.55
C LYS A 221 -14.24 2.91 5.07
N PHE A 222 -13.84 4.04 5.65
CA PHE A 222 -13.81 4.25 7.10
C PHE A 222 -15.07 5.00 7.56
N ASP A 223 -15.59 4.65 8.74
CA ASP A 223 -16.75 5.32 9.35
C ASP A 223 -16.35 6.67 9.97
N ASP A 224 -15.18 6.71 10.61
CA ASP A 224 -14.58 7.93 11.16
C ASP A 224 -13.05 7.84 11.01
N CYS A 225 -12.40 9.00 10.83
CA CYS A 225 -10.96 9.13 10.69
C CYS A 225 -10.50 10.49 11.24
N LYS A 226 -9.52 10.50 12.14
CA LYS A 226 -8.96 11.70 12.79
C LYS A 226 -7.44 11.71 12.80
#